data_AF-A0A1H3BRE6-F1
#
_entry.id   AF-A0A1H3BRE6-F1
#
_cell.length_a   1.000
_cell.length_b   1.000
_cell.length_c   1.000
_cell.angle_alpha   90.00
_cell.angle_beta   90.00
_cell.angle_gamma   90.00
#
_symmetry.space_group_name_H-M   'P 1'
#
loop_
_entity.id
_entity.type
_entity.pdbx_description
1 polymer ?
#
loop_
_entity_poly.entity_id
_entity_poly.type
_entity_poly.pdbx_seq_one_letter_code
_entity_poly.pdbx_strand_id
1 'polypeptide(L)'
;RGGVFMQKITDAERVLATVLHRRGLGTHDTLAELFEVSRRTIGGALREVGPLLDQTGYAATPAATRFTTAAELLASLPTPSADDIDTPTS
;
A
#
# COMPACT_ATOMS: atom_id res chain seq x y z
N ARG A 1 2.78 32.66 2.66
CA ARG A 1 2.33 31.62 1.70
C ARG A 1 3.35 30.49 1.73
N GLY A 2 3.23 29.56 2.69
CA GLY A 2 4.16 28.45 2.85
C GLY A 2 3.70 27.28 1.98
N GLY A 3 4.48 26.95 0.96
CA GLY A 3 4.25 25.75 0.15
C GLY A 3 4.57 24.52 1.00
N VAL A 4 3.53 23.86 1.50
CA VAL A 4 3.65 22.49 1.98
C VAL A 4 4.01 21.70 0.72
N PHE A 5 5.24 21.18 0.64
CA PHE A 5 5.54 20.17 -0.36
C PHE A 5 4.58 19.01 -0.08
N MET A 6 3.51 18.91 -0.87
CA MET A 6 2.63 17.76 -0.86
C MET A 6 3.49 16.59 -1.29
N GLN A 7 4.10 15.89 -0.33
CA GLN A 7 4.54 14.54 -0.58
C GLN A 7 3.31 13.82 -1.11
N LYS A 8 3.34 13.47 -2.40
CA LYS A 8 2.20 12.86 -3.10
C LYS A 8 1.76 11.54 -2.48
N ILE A 9 2.55 10.99 -1.56
CA ILE A 9 2.30 9.78 -0.81
C ILE A 9 2.86 9.97 0.61
N THR A 10 2.06 9.62 1.62
CA THR A 10 2.41 9.67 3.04
C THR A 10 3.32 8.50 3.43
N ASP A 11 4.00 8.58 4.58
CA ASP A 11 4.85 7.47 5.04
C ASP A 11 4.05 6.18 5.27
N ALA A 12 2.81 6.27 5.73
CA ALA A 12 1.92 5.12 5.88
C ALA A 12 1.62 4.44 4.53
N GLU A 13 1.31 5.22 3.50
CA GLU A 13 1.07 4.70 2.15
C GLU A 13 2.33 4.13 1.51
N ARG A 14 3.52 4.70 1.79
CA ARG A 14 4.81 4.16 1.35
C ARG A 14 5.10 2.79 1.97
N VAL A 15 4.78 2.63 3.25
CA VAL A 15 4.85 1.34 3.95
C VAL A 15 3.87 0.35 3.34
N LEU A 16 2.60 0.76 3.17
CA LEU A 16 1.58 -0.09 2.57
C LEU A 16 1.98 -0.54 1.15
N ALA A 17 2.42 0.37 0.28
CA ALA A 17 2.88 0.06 -1.07
C ALA A 17 4.02 -0.96 -1.08
N THR A 18 4.98 -0.82 -0.16
CA THR A 18 6.13 -1.74 -0.07
C THR A 18 5.70 -3.12 0.40
N VAL A 19 4.79 -3.20 1.38
CA VAL A 19 4.20 -4.45 1.85
C VAL A 19 3.43 -5.14 0.73
N LEU A 20 2.55 -4.43 0.03
CA LEU A 20 1.77 -4.97 -1.09
C LEU A 20 2.68 -5.49 -2.21
N HIS A 21 3.77 -4.77 -2.51
CA HIS A 21 4.75 -5.19 -3.50
C HIS A 21 5.48 -6.48 -3.10
N ARG A 22 6.00 -6.55 -1.86
CA ARG A 22 6.67 -7.75 -1.33
C ARG A 22 5.74 -8.96 -1.30
N ARG A 23 4.45 -8.72 -1.06
CA ARG A 23 3.42 -9.76 -1.10
C ARG A 23 3.11 -10.28 -2.51
N GLY A 24 3.57 -9.59 -3.55
CA GLY A 24 3.31 -9.96 -4.95
C GLY A 24 1.91 -9.59 -5.45
N LEU A 25 1.17 -8.74 -4.74
CA LEU A 25 -0.22 -8.38 -5.05
C LEU A 25 -0.37 -7.53 -6.31
N GLY A 26 0.68 -6.84 -6.77
CA GLY A 26 0.60 -5.97 -7.93
C GLY A 26 1.95 -5.59 -8.51
N THR A 27 1.92 -4.94 -9.67
CA THR A 27 3.10 -4.34 -10.30
C THR A 27 3.38 -2.94 -9.74
N HIS A 28 4.54 -2.36 -10.05
CA HIS A 28 4.79 -0.95 -9.73
C HIS A 28 3.75 -0.01 -10.34
N ASP A 29 3.26 -0.34 -11.53
CA ASP A 29 2.27 0.46 -12.26
C ASP A 29 0.89 0.34 -11.60
N THR A 30 0.50 -0.87 -11.19
CA THR A 30 -0.72 -1.11 -10.38
C THR A 30 -0.71 -0.34 -9.07
N LEU A 31 0.45 -0.31 -8.37
CA LEU A 31 0.60 0.45 -7.12
C LEU A 31 0.61 1.96 -7.37
N ALA A 32 1.24 2.41 -8.45
CA ALA A 32 1.26 3.82 -8.82
C ALA A 32 -0.15 4.35 -9.12
N GLU A 33 -0.97 3.55 -9.83
CA GLU A 33 -2.39 3.82 -10.05
C GLU A 33 -3.16 3.87 -8.73
N LEU A 34 -2.97 2.89 -7.84
CA LEU A 34 -3.69 2.79 -6.56
C LEU A 34 -3.46 4.00 -5.64
N PHE A 35 -2.23 4.52 -5.60
CA PHE A 35 -1.86 5.68 -4.78
C PHE A 35 -1.87 7.00 -5.56
N GLU A 36 -2.34 7.01 -6.82
CA GLU A 36 -2.38 8.19 -7.69
C GLU A 36 -1.03 8.93 -7.81
N VAL A 37 0.07 8.17 -7.77
CA VAL A 37 1.45 8.68 -7.84
C VAL A 37 2.18 8.18 -9.07
N SER A 38 3.40 8.67 -9.27
CA SER A 38 4.23 8.17 -10.36
C SER A 38 4.87 6.83 -10.00
N ARG A 39 5.12 5.99 -11.01
CA ARG A 39 5.93 4.77 -10.87
C ARG A 39 7.30 5.02 -10.21
N ARG A 40 7.90 6.18 -10.48
CA ARG A 40 9.17 6.62 -9.86
C ARG A 40 9.02 6.84 -8.36
N THR A 41 7.90 7.42 -7.92
CA THR A 41 7.57 7.62 -6.50
C THR A 41 7.46 6.29 -5.78
N ILE A 42 6.77 5.31 -6.36
CA ILE A 42 6.69 3.95 -5.82
C ILE A 42 8.08 3.31 -5.75
N GLY A 43 8.88 3.38 -6.81
CA GLY A 43 10.24 2.82 -6.80
C GLY A 43 11.14 3.42 -5.71
N GLY A 44 11.00 4.72 -5.44
CA GLY A 44 11.67 5.39 -4.31
C GLY A 44 11.19 4.87 -2.96
N ALA A 45 9.87 4.78 -2.77
CA ALA A 45 9.27 4.25 -1.54
C ALA A 45 9.76 2.82 -1.23
N LEU A 46 9.75 1.92 -2.20
CA LEU A 46 10.22 0.54 -2.02
C LEU A 46 11.71 0.46 -1.66
N ARG A 47 12.54 1.33 -2.24
CA ARG A 47 13.98 1.37 -1.92
C ARG A 47 14.25 1.87 -0.50
N GLU A 48 13.50 2.87 -0.06
CA GLU A 48 13.68 3.48 1.26
C GLU A 48 13.06 2.62 2.38
N VAL A 49 11.86 2.09 2.15
CA VAL A 49 11.12 1.32 3.16
C VAL A 49 11.53 -0.16 3.18
N GLY A 50 11.95 -0.71 2.04
CA GLY A 50 12.35 -2.12 1.91
C GLY A 50 13.32 -2.56 3.02
N PRO A 51 14.46 -1.88 3.22
CA PRO A 51 15.41 -2.22 4.27
C PRO A 51 14.87 -2.03 5.69
N LEU A 52 13.92 -1.12 5.91
CA LEU A 52 13.30 -0.93 7.22
C LEU A 52 12.42 -2.12 7.59
N LEU A 53 11.68 -2.66 6.62
CA LEU A 53 10.87 -3.87 6.80
C LEU A 53 11.74 -5.11 7.04
N ASP A 54 12.91 -5.20 6.39
CA ASP A 54 13.85 -6.30 6.66
C ASP A 54 14.39 -6.24 8.09
N GLN A 55 14.73 -5.03 8.56
CA GLN A 55 15.20 -4.81 9.93
C GLN A 55 14.15 -5.11 10.99
N THR A 56 12.86 -4.92 10.68
CA THR A 56 11.76 -5.28 11.58
C THR A 56 11.39 -6.76 11.53
N GLY A 57 12.05 -7.56 10.69
CA GLY A 57 11.77 -8.98 10.52
C GLY A 57 10.46 -9.25 9.76
N TYR A 58 9.96 -8.29 8.98
CA TYR A 58 8.73 -8.47 8.23
C TYR A 58 8.93 -9.44 7.05
N ALA A 59 8.44 -10.67 7.24
CA ALA A 59 8.32 -11.67 6.18
C ALA A 59 6.94 -11.57 5.52
N ALA A 60 6.90 -11.09 4.28
CA ALA A 60 5.65 -11.00 3.52
C ALA A 60 5.16 -12.40 3.12
N THR A 61 3.95 -12.79 3.52
CA THR A 61 3.30 -14.01 3.03
C THR A 61 2.79 -13.79 1.61
N PRO A 62 3.29 -14.51 0.59
CA PRO A 62 2.89 -14.28 -0.80
C PRO A 62 1.37 -14.37 -0.96
N ALA A 63 0.82 -13.45 -1.75
CA ALA A 63 -0.61 -13.43 -2.04
C ALA A 63 -0.95 -14.53 -3.05
N ALA A 64 -2.12 -15.14 -2.87
CA ALA A 64 -2.65 -16.16 -3.79
C ALA A 64 -2.99 -15.57 -5.17
N THR A 65 -3.34 -14.28 -5.22
CA THR A 65 -3.77 -13.59 -6.45
C THR A 65 -2.91 -12.36 -6.68
N ARG A 66 -2.50 -12.15 -7.93
CA ARG A 66 -1.83 -10.94 -8.38
C ARG A 66 -2.80 -10.12 -9.21
N PHE A 67 -2.98 -8.86 -8.85
CA PHE A 67 -3.84 -7.91 -9.55
C PHE A 67 -3.04 -7.14 -10.60
N THR A 68 -3.70 -6.83 -11.71
CA THR A 68 -3.09 -6.05 -12.79
C THR A 68 -3.47 -4.58 -12.74
N THR A 69 -4.62 -4.26 -12.16
CA THR A 69 -5.15 -2.90 -12.02
C THR A 69 -5.55 -2.58 -10.57
N ALA A 70 -5.55 -1.30 -10.22
CA ALA A 70 -6.03 -0.86 -8.91
C ALA A 70 -7.52 -1.18 -8.71
N ALA A 71 -8.32 -1.06 -9.78
CA ALA A 71 -9.75 -1.35 -9.77
C ALA A 71 -10.06 -2.82 -9.41
N GLU A 72 -9.33 -3.78 -9.98
CA GLU A 72 -9.50 -5.20 -9.62
C GLU A 72 -9.17 -5.48 -8.16
N LEU A 73 -8.10 -4.86 -7.65
CA LEU A 73 -7.72 -4.98 -6.25
C LEU A 73 -8.81 -4.45 -5.33
N LEU A 74 -9.32 -3.24 -5.61
CA LEU A 74 -10.37 -2.62 -4.81
C LEU A 74 -11.69 -3.40 -4.87
N ALA A 75 -12.05 -3.93 -6.05
CA ALA A 75 -13.24 -4.75 -6.23
C ALA A 75 -13.14 -6.12 -5.51
N SER A 76 -11.92 -6.60 -5.23
CA SER A 76 -11.70 -7.85 -4.50
C SER A 76 -11.84 -7.71 -2.98
N LEU A 77 -11.88 -6.48 -2.47
CA LEU A 77 -11.99 -6.25 -1.03
C LEU A 77 -13.41 -6.62 -0.57
N PRO A 78 -13.55 -7.36 0.54
CA PRO A 78 -14.86 -7.55 1.13
C PRO A 78 -15.43 -6.18 1.50
N THR A 79 -16.68 -5.93 1.12
CA THR A 79 -17.39 -4.72 1.55
C THR A 79 -17.43 -4.72 3.07
N PRO A 80 -16.99 -3.65 3.76
CA PRO A 80 -17.08 -3.60 5.22
C PRO A 80 -18.56 -3.70 5.60
N SER A 81 -18.95 -4.84 6.16
CA SER A 81 -20.24 -4.99 6.80
C SER A 81 -20.23 -4.07 8.02
N ALA A 82 -21.26 -3.23 8.17
CA ALA A 82 -21.37 -2.20 9.20
C ALA A 82 -21.34 -2.73 10.66
N ASP A 83 -21.26 -4.04 10.87
CA ASP A 83 -21.23 -4.71 12.18
C ASP A 83 -19.89 -4.61 12.93
N ASP A 84 -18.78 -4.21 12.28
CA ASP A 84 -17.45 -4.19 12.92
C ASP A 84 -17.11 -2.87 13.64
N ILE A 85 -17.98 -1.86 13.60
CA ILE A 85 -17.69 -0.51 14.15
C ILE A 85 -18.31 -0.28 15.55
N ASP A 86 -19.22 -1.14 16.02
CA ASP A 86 -19.88 -0.98 17.32
C ASP A 86 -19.51 -2.10 18.30
N THR A 87 -18.33 -1.99 18.91
CA THR A 87 -18.15 -2.46 20.29
C THR A 87 -17.32 -1.44 21.05
N PRO A 88 -17.95 -0.40 21.62
CA PRO A 88 -17.30 0.37 22.67
C PRO A 88 -17.17 -0.52 23.91
N THR A 89 -15.96 -1.06 24.14
CA THR A 89 -15.62 -1.57 25.47
C THR A 89 -15.64 -0.40 26.45
N SER A 90 -16.65 -0.38 27.32
CA SER A 90 -16.68 0.44 28.54
C SER A 90 -15.83 -0.19 29.64
#